data_AF-X1HBT4-F1
#
_entry.id   AF-X1HBT4-F1
#
_cell.length_a   1.000
_cell.length_b   1.000
_cell.length_c   1.000
_cell.angle_alpha   90.00
_cell.angle_beta   90.00
_cell.angle_gamma   90.00
#
_symmetry.space_group_name_H-M   'P 1'
#
loop_
_entity.id
_entity.type
_entity.pdbx_description
1 polymer ?
#
loop_
_entity_poly.entity_id
_entity_poly.type
_entity_poly.pdbx_seq_one_letter_code
_entity_poly.pdbx_strand_id
1 'polypeptide(L)'
;MKNYFSVLFILILCGALGVQFLTAQTLESITQPQKGRSMRATSGNPYNNSDSMKFEIGETKTIALLEGPGKVTHMWLVPSSMDIRYPRALVLRIYWDGSDIPSVETPFGDFFAVGNGMRTVVNS
;
A
#
# COMPACT_ATOMS: atom_id res chain seq x y z
N MET A 1 -9.25 -36.48 -47.83
CA MET A 1 -9.95 -35.21 -47.51
C MET A 1 -10.79 -35.24 -46.22
N LYS A 2 -11.23 -36.39 -45.69
CA LYS A 2 -12.08 -36.44 -44.48
C LYS A 2 -11.37 -36.16 -43.14
N ASN A 3 -10.06 -36.36 -43.04
CA ASN A 3 -9.35 -36.31 -41.74
C ASN A 3 -8.86 -34.90 -41.35
N TYR A 4 -8.63 -34.02 -42.32
CA TYR A 4 -8.19 -32.64 -42.04
C TYR A 4 -9.30 -31.78 -41.43
N PHE A 5 -10.56 -32.07 -41.76
CA PHE A 5 -11.70 -31.31 -41.24
C PHE A 5 -11.92 -31.57 -39.75
N SER A 6 -11.80 -32.82 -39.29
CA SER A 6 -11.90 -33.16 -37.86
C SER A 6 -10.74 -32.59 -37.03
N VAL A 7 -9.51 -32.59 -37.57
CA VAL A 7 -8.35 -32.02 -36.86
C VAL A 7 -8.47 -30.50 -36.74
N LEU A 8 -8.93 -29.81 -37.79
CA LEU A 8 -9.17 -28.37 -37.76
C LEU A 8 -10.31 -28.01 -36.79
N PHE A 9 -11.38 -28.82 -36.75
CA PHE A 9 -12.50 -28.64 -35.83
C PHE A 9 -12.08 -28.81 -34.36
N ILE A 10 -11.23 -29.81 -34.06
CA ILE A 10 -10.69 -30.05 -32.72
C ILE A 10 -9.75 -28.90 -32.30
N LEU A 11 -8.91 -28.39 -33.20
CA LEU A 11 -8.03 -27.24 -32.92
C LEU A 11 -8.82 -25.95 -32.62
N ILE A 12 -9.91 -25.70 -33.36
CA ILE A 12 -10.81 -24.56 -33.10
C ILE A 12 -11.54 -24.73 -31.75
N LEU A 13 -11.99 -25.95 -31.42
CA LEU A 13 -12.65 -26.24 -30.15
C LEU A 13 -11.71 -26.08 -28.95
N CYS A 14 -10.45 -26.51 -29.06
CA CYS A 14 -9.42 -26.27 -28.04
C CYS A 14 -9.04 -24.79 -27.91
N GLY A 15 -9.03 -24.03 -29.01
CA GLY A 15 -8.81 -22.58 -28.99
C GLY A 15 -9.94 -21.80 -28.29
N ALA A 16 -11.19 -22.23 -28.45
CA ALA A 16 -12.35 -21.57 -27.85
C ALA A 16 -12.48 -21.83 -26.33
N LEU A 17 -12.03 -22.98 -25.83
CA LEU A 17 -12.07 -23.33 -24.40
C LEU A 17 -10.94 -22.68 -23.58
N GLY A 18 -9.92 -22.12 -24.23
CA GLY A 18 -8.78 -21.44 -23.60
C GLY A 18 -8.92 -19.93 -23.47
N VAL A 19 -10.03 -19.34 -23.95
CA VAL A 19 -10.24 -17.89 -23.85
C VAL A 19 -10.65 -17.55 -22.42
N GLN A 20 -9.65 -17.26 -21.59
CA GLN A 20 -9.89 -16.56 -20.33
C GLN A 20 -10.49 -15.20 -20.69
N PHE A 21 -11.78 -15.01 -20.38
CA PHE A 21 -12.38 -13.68 -20.46
C PHE A 21 -11.63 -12.78 -19.49
N LEU A 22 -10.78 -11.90 -20.03
CA LEU A 22 -10.25 -10.75 -19.30
C LEU A 22 -11.43 -9.82 -19.05
N THR A 23 -12.17 -10.08 -17.98
CA THR A 23 -13.21 -9.15 -17.53
C THR A 23 -12.48 -7.92 -16.97
N ALA A 24 -12.71 -6.77 -17.58
CA ALA A 24 -12.24 -5.51 -17.02
C ALA A 24 -12.75 -5.36 -15.58
N GLN A 25 -11.94 -4.75 -14.71
CA GLN A 25 -12.30 -4.53 -13.32
C GLN A 25 -13.49 -3.57 -13.28
N THR A 26 -14.65 -4.05 -12.88
CA THR A 26 -15.89 -3.27 -12.87
C THR A 26 -15.83 -2.27 -11.73
N LEU A 27 -16.20 -1.01 -12.01
CA LEU A 27 -16.30 0.03 -10.98
C LEU A 27 -17.56 -0.08 -10.12
N GLU A 28 -18.44 -1.05 -10.39
CA GLU A 28 -19.71 -1.23 -9.67
C GLU A 28 -19.54 -1.28 -8.14
N SER A 29 -18.44 -1.83 -7.63
CA SER A 29 -18.20 -1.89 -6.18
C SER A 29 -18.11 -0.51 -5.52
N ILE A 30 -17.68 0.54 -6.23
CA ILE A 30 -17.54 1.89 -5.65
C ILE A 30 -18.88 2.57 -5.43
N THR A 31 -19.93 2.13 -6.13
CA THR A 31 -21.29 2.70 -6.00
C THR A 31 -22.08 2.04 -4.88
N GLN A 32 -21.56 0.94 -4.32
CA GLN A 32 -22.22 0.18 -3.27
C GLN A 32 -21.66 0.56 -1.88
N PRO A 33 -22.52 0.60 -0.84
CA PRO A 33 -22.06 0.77 0.53
C PRO A 33 -21.06 -0.32 0.93
N GLN A 34 -19.95 0.08 1.54
CA GLN A 34 -18.93 -0.84 2.04
C GLN A 34 -19.18 -1.15 3.51
N LYS A 35 -19.03 -2.43 3.90
CA LYS A 35 -19.10 -2.83 5.31
C LYS A 35 -17.95 -2.22 6.11
N GLY A 36 -18.25 -1.72 7.31
CA GLY A 36 -17.28 -1.12 8.23
C GLY A 36 -17.50 0.38 8.41
N ARG A 37 -16.51 1.05 9.00
CA ARG A 37 -16.50 2.51 9.17
C ARG A 37 -15.11 3.06 8.85
N SER A 38 -15.05 4.27 8.33
CA SER A 38 -13.79 4.98 8.14
C SER A 38 -13.21 5.41 9.48
N MET A 39 -11.91 5.23 9.64
CA MET A 39 -11.14 5.70 10.80
C MET A 39 -9.86 6.39 10.31
N ARG A 40 -9.31 7.29 11.12
CA ARG A 40 -8.10 8.04 10.78
C ARG A 40 -7.28 8.33 12.04
N ALA A 41 -6.00 7.97 12.01
CA ALA A 41 -4.98 8.54 12.87
C ALA A 41 -4.29 9.69 12.11
N THR A 42 -4.02 10.81 12.78
CA THR A 42 -3.43 12.00 12.17
C THR A 42 -2.55 12.74 13.18
N SER A 43 -1.55 13.48 12.69
CA SER A 43 -0.78 14.43 13.49
C SER A 43 -1.54 15.75 13.74
N GLY A 44 -2.76 15.88 13.22
CA GLY A 44 -3.57 17.08 13.34
C GLY A 44 -3.84 17.48 14.79
N ASN A 45 -3.60 18.75 15.10
CA ASN A 45 -3.87 19.37 16.39
C ASN A 45 -5.17 20.19 16.30
N PRO A 46 -6.22 19.87 17.07
CA PRO A 46 -7.50 20.58 16.96
C PRO A 46 -7.46 22.01 17.53
N TYR A 47 -6.39 22.40 18.23
CA TYR A 47 -6.29 23.68 18.93
C TYR A 47 -5.49 24.74 18.18
N ASN A 48 -4.54 24.34 17.34
CA ASN A 48 -3.68 25.26 16.58
C ASN A 48 -3.00 24.52 15.41
N ASN A 49 -2.16 25.23 14.64
CA ASN A 49 -1.50 24.71 13.44
C ASN A 49 -0.19 23.92 13.72
N SER A 50 -0.07 23.27 14.89
CA SER A 50 1.09 22.41 15.21
C SER A 50 0.83 20.95 14.82
N ASP A 51 0.47 20.73 13.56
CA ASP A 51 0.02 19.44 13.02
C ASP A 51 1.18 18.47 12.68
N SER A 52 2.21 18.39 13.54
CA SER A 52 3.42 17.60 13.29
C SER A 52 4.05 17.07 14.59
N MET A 53 4.85 16.01 14.46
CA MET A 53 5.64 15.46 15.55
C MET A 53 7.13 15.71 15.26
N LYS A 54 7.88 16.20 16.26
CA LYS A 54 9.33 16.31 16.19
C LYS A 54 9.97 15.01 16.68
N PHE A 55 11.08 14.61 16.07
CA PHE A 55 11.84 13.43 16.44
C PHE A 55 13.26 13.85 16.83
N GLU A 56 13.69 13.43 18.01
CA GLU A 56 15.08 13.55 18.43
C GLU A 56 15.93 12.38 17.90
N ILE A 57 17.26 12.55 17.89
CA ILE A 57 18.18 11.50 17.42
C ILE A 57 18.04 10.25 18.29
N GLY A 58 17.77 9.11 17.65
CA GLY A 58 17.56 7.82 18.32
C GLY A 58 16.18 7.65 18.95
N GLU A 59 15.32 8.66 18.88
CA GLU A 59 13.97 8.58 19.43
C GLU A 59 13.09 7.63 18.61
N THR A 60 12.26 6.87 19.32
CA THR A 60 11.17 6.08 18.73
C THR A 60 9.83 6.61 19.24
N LYS A 61 8.89 6.86 18.33
CA LYS A 61 7.52 7.28 18.68
C LYS A 61 6.49 6.39 17.98
N THR A 62 5.42 6.07 18.69
CA THR A 62 4.22 5.45 18.12
C THR A 62 3.35 6.54 17.50
N ILE A 63 3.22 6.55 16.17
CA ILE A 63 2.44 7.56 15.43
C ILE A 63 0.98 7.14 15.20
N ALA A 64 0.67 5.86 15.33
CA ALA A 64 -0.68 5.31 15.29
C ALA A 64 -0.74 4.03 16.14
N LEU A 65 -1.74 3.95 17.01
CA LEU A 65 -2.14 2.73 17.71
C LEU A 65 -3.62 2.51 17.39
N LEU A 66 -3.92 1.42 16.68
CA LEU A 66 -5.26 1.14 16.17
C LEU A 66 -5.77 -0.15 16.80
N GLU A 67 -6.99 -0.11 17.33
CA GLU A 67 -7.60 -1.25 18.01
C GLU A 67 -8.69 -1.90 17.15
N GLY A 68 -8.77 -3.23 17.25
CA GLY A 68 -9.79 -4.04 16.58
C GLY A 68 -9.46 -4.38 15.12
N PRO A 69 -10.36 -5.13 14.46
CA PRO A 69 -10.14 -5.58 13.09
C PRO A 69 -10.30 -4.42 12.10
N GLY A 70 -9.42 -4.37 11.09
CA GLY A 70 -9.48 -3.34 10.06
C GLY A 70 -8.43 -3.55 8.98
N LYS A 71 -8.35 -2.60 8.06
CA LYS A 71 -7.29 -2.53 7.05
C LYS A 71 -6.86 -1.08 6.85
N VAL A 72 -5.55 -0.88 6.79
CA VAL A 72 -4.97 0.40 6.38
C VAL A 72 -5.02 0.45 4.86
N THR A 73 -5.85 1.33 4.31
CA THR A 73 -6.04 1.48 2.85
C THR A 73 -5.31 2.69 2.28
N HIS A 74 -4.86 3.62 3.12
CA HIS A 74 -4.20 4.85 2.71
C HIS A 74 -3.25 5.33 3.81
N MET A 75 -2.02 5.67 3.43
CA MET A 75 -1.03 6.29 4.29
C MET A 75 -0.43 7.50 3.59
N TRP A 76 -0.32 8.61 4.31
CA TRP A 76 0.33 9.82 3.82
C TRP A 76 1.15 10.44 4.94
N LEU A 77 2.44 10.58 4.70
CA LEU A 77 3.45 10.98 5.69
C LEU A 77 4.43 11.93 5.00
N VAL A 78 4.68 13.09 5.61
CA VAL A 78 5.60 14.10 5.07
C VAL A 78 6.67 14.41 6.11
N PRO A 79 7.82 13.73 6.08
CA PRO A 79 8.95 14.10 6.92
C PRO A 79 9.60 15.41 6.43
N SER A 80 9.99 16.24 7.39
CA SER A 80 10.80 17.44 7.16
C SER A 80 12.12 17.29 7.90
N SER A 81 13.23 17.51 7.20
CA SER A 81 14.58 17.42 7.78
C SER A 81 15.56 18.27 7.00
N MET A 82 16.53 18.84 7.73
CA MET A 82 17.71 19.51 7.18
C MET A 82 18.70 18.51 6.57
N ASP A 83 18.67 17.25 7.01
CA ASP A 83 19.45 16.19 6.39
C ASP A 83 18.84 15.82 5.03
N ILE A 84 19.61 15.98 3.96
CA ILE A 84 19.20 15.59 2.61
C ILE A 84 19.03 14.06 2.48
N ARG A 85 19.70 13.28 3.33
CA ARG A 85 19.66 11.81 3.40
C ARG A 85 18.60 11.27 4.37
N TYR A 86 17.73 12.15 4.90
CA TYR A 86 16.67 11.74 5.83
C TYR A 86 15.84 10.52 5.40
N PRO A 87 15.60 10.24 4.09
CA PRO A 87 14.76 9.09 3.73
C PRO A 87 15.29 7.75 4.26
N ARG A 88 16.59 7.65 4.58
CA ARG A 88 17.16 6.49 5.30
C ARG A 88 17.58 6.77 6.74
N ALA A 89 17.33 7.96 7.27
CA ALA A 89 17.57 8.30 8.67
C ALA A 89 16.40 7.92 9.60
N LEU A 90 15.24 7.59 9.03
CA LEU A 90 14.04 7.13 9.75
C LEU A 90 13.74 5.69 9.38
N VAL A 91 13.30 4.89 10.35
CA VAL A 91 12.83 3.51 10.16
C VAL A 91 11.34 3.46 10.46
N LEU A 92 10.54 2.99 9.51
CA LEU A 92 9.12 2.70 9.72
C LEU A 92 8.98 1.26 10.25
N ARG A 93 8.28 1.12 11.37
CA ARG A 93 7.92 -0.17 11.95
C ARG A 93 6.41 -0.32 12.03
N ILE A 94 5.90 -1.46 11.60
CA ILE A 94 4.47 -1.81 11.69
C ILE A 94 4.33 -3.17 12.36
N TYR A 95 3.46 -3.22 13.37
CA TYR A 95 3.20 -4.39 14.20
C TYR A 95 1.72 -4.76 14.02
N TRP A 96 1.45 -6.03 13.77
CA TRP A 96 0.10 -6.56 13.61
C TRP A 96 -0.24 -7.49 14.78
N ASP A 97 -1.52 -7.53 15.14
CA ASP A 97 -2.12 -8.53 16.04
C ASP A 97 -1.36 -8.76 17.36
N GLY A 98 -0.79 -7.70 17.93
CA GLY A 98 -0.07 -7.74 19.21
C GLY A 98 1.31 -8.40 19.16
N SER A 99 1.89 -8.59 17.98
CA SER A 99 3.25 -9.11 17.83
C SER A 99 4.30 -8.18 18.45
N ASP A 100 5.23 -8.74 19.23
CA ASP A 100 6.42 -8.03 19.73
C ASP A 100 7.49 -7.78 18.65
N ILE A 101 7.39 -8.49 17.52
CA ILE A 101 8.31 -8.38 16.37
C ILE A 101 7.60 -7.60 15.24
N PRO A 102 8.23 -6.57 14.67
CA PRO A 102 7.61 -5.81 13.58
C PRO A 102 7.43 -6.70 12.34
N SER A 103 6.24 -6.67 11.77
CA SER A 103 5.95 -7.36 10.49
C SER A 103 6.44 -6.57 9.28
N VAL A 104 6.61 -5.26 9.45
CA VAL A 104 7.27 -4.37 8.49
C VAL A 104 8.33 -3.60 9.26
N GLU A 105 9.59 -3.68 8.83
CA GLU A 105 10.69 -2.86 9.32
C GLU A 105 11.57 -2.45 8.14
N THR A 106 11.58 -1.17 7.80
CA THR A 106 12.30 -0.67 6.61
C THR A 106 12.64 0.81 6.76
N PRO A 107 13.72 1.31 6.13
CA PRO A 107 13.91 2.75 6.01
C PRO A 107 12.68 3.44 5.41
N PHE A 108 12.35 4.63 5.91
CA PHE A 108 11.12 5.34 5.55
C PHE A 108 10.99 5.57 4.04
N GLY A 109 12.05 6.05 3.38
CA GLY A 109 12.07 6.29 1.94
C GLY A 109 11.90 5.00 1.14
N ASP A 110 12.60 3.95 1.55
CA ASP A 110 12.58 2.65 0.87
C ASP A 110 11.16 2.05 0.87
N PHE A 111 10.38 2.23 1.94
CA PHE A 111 8.95 1.86 2.00
C PHE A 111 8.12 2.53 0.90
N PHE A 112 8.40 3.81 0.61
CA PHE A 112 7.72 4.61 -0.40
C PHE A 112 8.39 4.55 -1.79
N ALA A 113 9.18 3.51 -2.06
CA ALA A 113 9.94 3.32 -3.31
C ALA A 113 10.97 4.44 -3.61
N VAL A 114 11.39 5.19 -2.60
CA VAL A 114 12.39 6.25 -2.67
C VAL A 114 13.69 5.77 -2.01
N GLY A 115 14.50 5.07 -2.79
CA GLY A 115 15.72 4.40 -2.31
C GLY A 115 16.94 5.30 -2.13
N ASN A 116 18.04 4.71 -1.63
CA ASN A 116 19.38 5.29 -1.53
C ASN A 116 19.50 6.59 -0.70
N GLY A 117 18.53 6.85 0.17
CA GLY A 117 18.47 8.11 0.93
C GLY A 117 18.37 9.34 0.02
N MET A 118 17.85 9.19 -1.19
CA MET A 118 17.62 10.28 -2.14
C MET A 118 16.18 10.75 -2.07
N ARG A 119 15.86 11.91 -2.65
CA ARG A 119 14.47 12.31 -2.89
C ARG A 119 14.19 12.13 -4.38
N THR A 120 13.06 11.50 -4.69
CA THR A 120 12.58 11.38 -6.07
C THR A 120 11.06 11.39 -6.08
N VAL A 121 10.47 11.87 -7.17
CA VAL A 121 9.04 11.75 -7.41
C VAL A 121 8.79 10.36 -7.97
N VAL A 122 7.90 9.59 -7.33
CA VAL A 122 7.46 8.27 -7.79
C VAL A 122 5.95 8.32 -8.01
N ASN A 123 5.51 7.79 -9.13
CA ASN A 123 4.10 7.50 -9.42
C ASN A 123 4.07 6.12 -10.07
N SER A 124 3.35 5.18 -9.46
CA SER A 124 3.37 3.75 -9.77
C SER A 124 1.97 3.19 -9.85
#